data_AF-A0AAE1SB50-F1
#
_entry.id   AF-A0AAE1SB50-F1
#
_cell.length_a   1.000
_cell.length_b   1.000
_cell.length_c   1.000
_cell.angle_alpha   90.00
_cell.angle_beta   90.00
_cell.angle_gamma   90.00
#
_symmetry.space_group_name_H-M   'P 1'
#
loop_
_entity.id
_entity.type
_entity.pdbx_description
1 polymer ?
#
loop_
_entity_poly.entity_id
_entity_poly.type
_entity_poly.pdbx_seq_one_letter_code
_entity_poly.pdbx_strand_id
1 'polypeptide(L)'
;MAELLWKRGRTLGAGGFGVVSLAFTSNAQLYGVTLPSLIAVKSCMHTASQSLQEEAEFLRIFKDSPYIVRCFGANLTVEDGVILYNLMLEYASGGSLTDRLHNYNSGEGLPELEVKKHTKNVLLGLSHVHNRGIIHCDIKPGNILLVGTDEIAKIADFGLSMTLEQGINCEQGLIRGTERYMAPESVLNSEYGPQVDIWALGCTVYELLTGTPLWESDSGSEEDAGDNVLYKIGFEEPKFQNSKLSNVAQDFLKRCLVKNPSSRWTADMLLNHPFLLNSSKVADTAKTSKKQSGYLSVLRRPNGNLVFKKQPHQKIAVMHGLKFVIRLKNIERCT
;
A
#
# COMPACT_ATOMS: atom_id res chain seq x y z
N MET A 1 -36.41 -15.81 10.22
CA MET A 1 -35.00 -15.93 9.80
C MET A 1 -34.34 -14.61 10.09
N ALA A 2 -33.28 -14.56 10.89
CA ALA A 2 -32.51 -13.32 11.01
C ALA A 2 -32.02 -12.95 9.61
N GLU A 3 -32.36 -11.77 9.12
CA GLU A 3 -31.84 -11.32 7.82
C GLU A 3 -30.31 -11.29 7.90
N LEU A 4 -29.67 -11.95 6.94
CA LEU A 4 -28.22 -11.87 6.77
C LEU A 4 -27.85 -10.39 6.55
N LEU A 5 -26.98 -9.87 7.41
CA LEU A 5 -26.51 -8.48 7.35
C LEU A 5 -25.88 -8.12 5.99
N TRP A 6 -25.34 -9.12 5.30
CA TRP A 6 -24.69 -8.97 4.00
C TRP A 6 -24.71 -10.28 3.20
N LYS A 7 -24.54 -10.17 1.88
CA LYS A 7 -24.41 -11.30 0.95
C LYS A 7 -23.05 -11.26 0.25
N ARG A 8 -22.29 -12.36 0.32
CA ARG A 8 -20.99 -12.51 -0.35
C ARG A 8 -21.16 -12.39 -1.87
N GLY A 9 -20.27 -11.61 -2.48
CA GLY A 9 -20.11 -11.45 -3.93
C GLY A 9 -18.79 -12.05 -4.41
N ARG A 10 -18.21 -11.45 -5.46
CA ARG A 10 -16.94 -11.91 -6.05
C ARG A 10 -15.76 -11.72 -5.08
N THR A 11 -14.76 -12.58 -5.20
CA THR A 11 -13.46 -12.39 -4.56
C THR A 11 -12.74 -11.18 -5.15
N LEU A 12 -12.20 -10.33 -4.28
CA LEU A 12 -11.36 -9.17 -4.60
C LEU A 12 -9.88 -9.51 -4.49
N GLY A 13 -9.50 -10.37 -3.54
CA GLY A 13 -8.13 -10.83 -3.33
C GLY A 13 -8.05 -11.96 -2.31
N ALA A 14 -6.91 -12.63 -2.24
CA ALA A 14 -6.62 -13.66 -1.25
C ALA A 14 -5.15 -13.56 -0.83
N GLY A 15 -4.87 -13.80 0.44
CA GLY A 15 -3.52 -13.77 1.00
C GLY A 15 -3.41 -14.57 2.29
N GLY A 16 -2.27 -14.47 2.97
CA GLY A 16 -1.99 -15.22 4.21
C GLY A 16 -2.99 -14.96 5.35
N PHE A 17 -3.66 -13.81 5.32
CA PHE A 17 -4.64 -13.39 6.34
C PHE A 17 -6.09 -13.66 5.96
N GLY A 18 -6.33 -14.40 4.87
CA GLY A 18 -7.66 -14.80 4.42
C GLY A 18 -8.03 -14.30 3.05
N VAL A 19 -9.34 -14.40 2.74
CA VAL A 19 -9.92 -14.04 1.45
C VAL A 19 -10.75 -12.77 1.61
N VAL A 20 -10.53 -11.79 0.74
CA VAL A 20 -11.32 -10.57 0.68
C VAL A 20 -12.37 -10.71 -0.42
N SER A 21 -13.64 -10.56 -0.08
CA SER A 21 -14.76 -10.60 -1.01
C SER A 21 -15.49 -9.25 -1.03
N LEU A 22 -16.05 -8.88 -2.19
CA LEU A 22 -17.08 -7.85 -2.23
C LEU A 22 -18.32 -8.41 -1.56
N ALA A 23 -19.06 -7.60 -0.80
CA ALA A 23 -20.36 -7.99 -0.26
C ALA A 23 -21.39 -6.89 -0.41
N PHE A 24 -22.64 -7.31 -0.55
CA PHE A 24 -23.81 -6.46 -0.72
C PHE A 24 -24.59 -6.41 0.59
N THR A 25 -25.03 -5.22 0.99
CA THR A 25 -25.86 -5.04 2.20
C THR A 25 -27.19 -4.37 1.83
N SER A 26 -28.23 -4.61 2.63
CA SER A 26 -29.57 -4.04 2.43
C SER A 26 -30.01 -3.27 3.67
N ASN A 27 -29.55 -2.02 3.83
CA ASN A 27 -29.84 -1.16 4.99
C ASN A 27 -29.54 -1.82 6.35
N ALA A 28 -28.58 -2.75 6.37
CA ALA A 28 -28.21 -3.49 7.56
C ALA A 28 -27.54 -2.54 8.57
N GLN A 29 -27.91 -2.69 9.84
CA GLN A 29 -27.22 -2.02 10.94
C GLN A 29 -26.32 -3.00 11.66
N LEU A 30 -25.10 -2.57 11.92
CA LEU A 30 -24.14 -3.30 12.73
C LEU A 30 -23.56 -2.37 13.80
N TYR A 31 -23.71 -2.75 15.07
CA TYR A 31 -23.29 -1.94 16.22
C TYR A 31 -23.81 -0.48 16.16
N GLY A 32 -25.02 -0.27 15.65
CA GLY A 32 -25.63 1.06 15.50
C GLY A 32 -25.11 1.88 14.31
N VAL A 33 -24.27 1.30 13.44
CA VAL A 33 -23.79 1.91 12.21
C VAL A 33 -24.53 1.29 11.02
N THR A 34 -25.12 2.13 10.17
CA THR A 34 -25.69 1.69 8.89
C THR A 34 -24.57 1.30 7.94
N LEU A 35 -24.59 0.07 7.45
CA LEU A 35 -23.63 -0.41 6.46
C LEU A 35 -23.94 0.19 5.08
N PRO A 36 -22.91 0.60 4.31
CA PRO A 36 -23.08 0.97 2.92
C PRO A 36 -23.57 -0.23 2.09
N SER A 37 -24.25 0.04 0.96
CA SER A 37 -24.75 -1.02 0.07
C SER A 37 -23.67 -1.96 -0.48
N LEU A 38 -22.42 -1.49 -0.52
CA LEU A 38 -21.24 -2.27 -0.88
C LEU A 38 -20.18 -2.14 0.21
N ILE A 39 -19.66 -3.28 0.66
CA ILE A 39 -18.56 -3.38 1.60
C ILE A 39 -17.54 -4.40 1.11
N ALA A 40 -16.32 -4.35 1.64
CA ALA A 40 -15.37 -5.45 1.53
C ALA A 40 -15.48 -6.32 2.78
N VAL A 41 -15.33 -7.64 2.63
CA VAL A 41 -15.35 -8.58 3.74
C VAL A 41 -14.10 -9.44 3.67
N LYS A 42 -13.20 -9.29 4.65
CA LYS A 42 -12.02 -10.14 4.82
C LYS A 42 -12.41 -11.32 5.72
N SER A 43 -12.22 -12.54 5.23
CA SER A 43 -12.73 -13.76 5.87
C SER A 43 -11.64 -14.80 6.02
N CYS A 44 -11.63 -15.47 7.17
CA CYS A 44 -10.80 -16.64 7.44
C CYS A 44 -11.57 -17.66 8.28
N MET A 45 -11.05 -18.88 8.39
CA MET A 45 -11.60 -19.84 9.36
C MET A 45 -11.53 -19.25 10.76
N HIS A 46 -12.60 -19.41 11.54
CA HIS A 46 -12.66 -18.87 12.91
C HIS A 46 -11.51 -19.39 13.79
N THR A 47 -11.11 -20.66 13.62
CA THR A 47 -9.98 -21.28 14.34
C THR A 47 -8.62 -20.66 14.02
N ALA A 48 -8.50 -19.91 12.92
CA ALA A 48 -7.28 -19.23 12.49
C ALA A 48 -7.43 -17.70 12.51
N SER A 49 -8.43 -17.16 13.21
CA SER A 49 -8.84 -15.75 13.09
C SER A 49 -8.11 -14.78 14.02
N GLN A 50 -7.13 -15.24 14.81
CA GLN A 50 -6.45 -14.40 15.80
C GLN A 50 -5.87 -13.11 15.18
N SER A 51 -5.09 -13.21 14.10
CA SER A 51 -4.51 -12.04 13.44
C SER A 51 -5.56 -11.09 12.87
N LEU A 52 -6.68 -11.61 12.36
CA LEU A 52 -7.78 -10.81 11.82
C LEU A 52 -8.61 -10.14 12.94
N GLN A 53 -8.68 -10.75 14.13
CA GLN A 53 -9.25 -10.14 15.33
C GLN A 53 -8.36 -9.00 15.84
N GLU A 54 -7.05 -9.21 15.89
CA GLU A 54 -6.07 -8.16 16.26
C GLU A 54 -6.14 -6.97 15.28
N GLU A 55 -6.21 -7.25 13.97
CA GLU A 55 -6.42 -6.23 12.94
C GLU A 55 -7.70 -5.41 13.19
N ALA A 56 -8.80 -6.08 13.56
CA ALA A 56 -10.06 -5.42 13.86
C ALA A 56 -9.94 -4.44 15.05
N GLU A 57 -9.18 -4.82 16.08
CA GLU A 57 -8.93 -3.95 17.23
C GLU A 57 -8.12 -2.71 16.85
N PHE A 58 -7.07 -2.84 16.04
CA PHE A 58 -6.33 -1.67 15.54
C PHE A 58 -7.23 -0.74 14.71
N LEU A 59 -7.96 -1.27 13.75
CA LEU A 59 -8.83 -0.47 12.88
C LEU A 59 -9.93 0.26 13.68
N ARG A 60 -10.43 -0.34 14.77
CA ARG A 60 -11.44 0.27 15.64
C ARG A 60 -10.95 1.56 16.31
N ILE A 61 -9.66 1.68 16.59
CA ILE A 61 -9.04 2.89 17.16
C ILE A 61 -9.15 4.08 16.19
N PHE A 62 -9.18 3.79 14.88
CA PHE A 62 -9.09 4.77 13.79
C PHE A 62 -10.40 5.01 13.04
N LYS A 63 -11.55 4.60 13.61
CA LYS A 63 -12.88 4.65 12.97
C LYS A 63 -13.28 6.02 12.40
N ASP A 64 -12.72 7.11 12.93
CA ASP A 64 -13.04 8.49 12.56
C ASP A 64 -11.99 9.11 11.61
N SER A 65 -10.94 8.37 11.26
CA SER A 65 -9.90 8.85 10.35
C SER A 65 -10.37 8.77 8.90
N PRO A 66 -10.25 9.86 8.11
CA PRO A 66 -10.56 9.84 6.68
C PRO A 66 -9.45 9.17 5.84
N TYR A 67 -8.29 8.88 6.44
CA TYR A 67 -7.10 8.36 5.74
C TYR A 67 -6.75 6.92 6.11
N ILE A 68 -7.63 6.24 6.85
CA ILE A 68 -7.51 4.82 7.23
C ILE A 68 -8.82 4.15 6.82
N VAL A 69 -8.74 2.93 6.27
CA VAL A 69 -9.92 2.16 5.86
C VAL A 69 -10.84 1.96 7.05
N ARG A 70 -12.12 2.29 6.88
CA ARG A 70 -13.10 2.13 7.95
C ARG A 70 -13.41 0.65 8.19
N CYS A 71 -13.32 0.23 9.44
CA CYS A 71 -13.87 -1.03 9.91
C CYS A 71 -15.29 -0.81 10.44
N PHE A 72 -16.25 -1.60 9.98
CA PHE A 72 -17.63 -1.57 10.45
C PHE A 72 -17.88 -2.54 11.61
N GLY A 73 -16.97 -3.49 11.81
CA GLY A 73 -17.05 -4.55 12.81
C GLY A 73 -16.84 -5.92 12.19
N ALA A 74 -17.04 -6.96 12.99
CA ALA A 74 -16.89 -8.34 12.57
C ALA A 74 -18.11 -9.19 12.97
N ASN A 75 -18.33 -10.27 12.24
CA ASN A 75 -19.32 -11.28 12.58
C ASN A 75 -18.84 -12.71 12.23
N LEU A 76 -19.53 -13.70 12.79
CA LEU A 76 -19.35 -15.10 12.43
C LEU A 76 -20.43 -15.51 11.42
N THR A 77 -20.04 -16.27 10.42
CA THR A 77 -20.96 -16.95 9.50
C THR A 77 -20.64 -18.44 9.45
N VAL A 78 -21.62 -19.24 9.02
CA VAL A 78 -21.41 -20.65 8.69
C VAL A 78 -21.62 -20.81 7.19
N GLU A 79 -20.57 -21.16 6.47
CA GLU A 79 -20.57 -21.37 5.02
C GLU A 79 -20.06 -22.80 4.77
N ASP A 80 -20.87 -23.63 4.10
CA ASP A 80 -20.56 -25.04 3.80
C ASP A 80 -20.12 -25.86 5.04
N GLY A 81 -20.74 -25.59 6.19
CA GLY A 81 -20.43 -26.26 7.46
C GLY A 81 -19.16 -25.75 8.16
N VAL A 82 -18.49 -24.73 7.61
CA VAL A 82 -17.30 -24.10 8.18
C VAL A 82 -17.68 -22.78 8.85
N ILE A 83 -17.19 -22.57 10.08
CA ILE A 83 -17.36 -21.29 10.79
C ILE A 83 -16.28 -20.32 10.31
N LEU A 84 -16.71 -19.20 9.75
CA LEU A 84 -15.84 -18.13 9.27
C LEU A 84 -15.92 -16.92 10.20
N TYR A 85 -14.76 -16.32 10.48
CA TYR A 85 -14.68 -14.98 11.03
C TYR A 85 -14.60 -13.99 9.87
N ASN A 86 -15.47 -12.98 9.89
CA ASN A 86 -15.60 -12.01 8.81
C ASN A 86 -15.42 -10.60 9.36
N LEU A 87 -14.43 -9.88 8.84
CA LEU A 87 -14.18 -8.48 9.13
C LEU A 87 -14.79 -7.62 8.00
N MET A 88 -15.75 -6.78 8.35
CA MET A 88 -16.44 -5.89 7.40
C MET A 88 -15.72 -4.54 7.32
N LEU A 89 -15.29 -4.21 6.11
CA LEU A 89 -14.44 -3.07 5.79
C LEU A 89 -15.08 -2.18 4.72
N GLU A 90 -14.66 -0.93 4.69
CA GLU A 90 -14.97 0.00 3.60
C GLU A 90 -14.53 -0.56 2.25
N TYR A 91 -15.42 -0.50 1.26
CA TYR A 91 -15.08 -0.93 -0.09
C TYR A 91 -14.34 0.18 -0.84
N ALA A 92 -13.11 -0.12 -1.26
CA ALA A 92 -12.32 0.75 -2.11
C ALA A 92 -12.62 0.50 -3.59
N SER A 93 -13.54 1.32 -4.14
CA SER A 93 -13.97 1.20 -5.54
C SER A 93 -12.86 1.47 -6.56
N GLY A 94 -11.83 2.26 -6.19
CA GLY A 94 -10.68 2.57 -7.05
C GLY A 94 -9.55 1.53 -7.01
N GLY A 95 -9.70 0.45 -6.24
CA GLY A 95 -8.65 -0.56 -6.05
C GLY A 95 -7.49 -0.04 -5.19
N SER A 96 -6.34 -0.70 -5.29
CA SER A 96 -5.09 -0.30 -4.63
C SER A 96 -4.22 0.59 -5.52
N LEU A 97 -3.20 1.23 -4.95
CA LEU A 97 -2.19 1.91 -5.76
C LEU A 97 -1.34 0.94 -6.59
N THR A 98 -1.21 -0.33 -6.21
CA THR A 98 -0.63 -1.36 -7.09
C THR A 98 -1.49 -1.53 -8.35
N ASP A 99 -2.81 -1.64 -8.20
CA ASP A 99 -3.73 -1.74 -9.35
C ASP A 99 -3.64 -0.48 -10.22
N ARG A 100 -3.59 0.70 -9.59
CA ARG A 100 -3.45 1.98 -10.28
C ARG A 100 -2.15 2.04 -11.09
N LEU A 101 -1.05 1.57 -10.52
CA LEU A 101 0.26 1.53 -11.17
C LEU A 101 0.28 0.55 -12.36
N HIS A 102 -0.28 -0.65 -12.21
CA HIS A 102 -0.35 -1.63 -13.30
C HIS A 102 -1.25 -1.19 -14.45
N ASN A 103 -2.35 -0.49 -14.15
CA ASN A 103 -3.26 0.01 -15.18
C ASN A 103 -2.70 1.23 -15.94
N TYR A 104 -1.72 1.92 -15.36
CA TYR A 104 -1.09 3.11 -15.91
C TYR A 104 0.27 2.76 -16.55
N ASN A 105 0.26 2.31 -17.81
CA ASN A 105 1.43 1.97 -18.62
C ASN A 105 2.59 1.34 -17.82
N SER A 106 2.45 0.05 -17.48
CA SER A 106 3.42 -0.71 -16.68
C SER A 106 4.87 -0.32 -16.97
N GLY A 107 5.57 0.21 -15.96
CA GLY A 107 6.96 0.65 -16.05
C GLY A 107 7.16 2.16 -16.28
N GLU A 108 6.11 2.96 -16.49
CA GLU A 108 6.23 4.42 -16.61
C GLU A 108 6.10 5.17 -15.28
N GLY A 109 5.37 4.63 -14.32
CA GLY A 109 5.05 5.34 -13.07
C GLY A 109 3.85 6.27 -13.24
N LEU A 110 3.34 6.78 -12.13
CA LEU A 110 2.21 7.71 -12.07
C LEU A 110 2.68 9.16 -12.21
N PRO A 111 1.81 10.07 -12.68
CA PRO A 111 2.11 11.50 -12.69
C PRO A 111 2.48 12.01 -11.28
N GLU A 112 3.55 12.79 -11.18
CA GLU A 112 4.04 13.29 -9.88
C GLU A 112 2.96 14.04 -9.09
N LEU A 113 2.07 14.78 -9.76
CA LEU A 113 0.95 15.47 -9.12
C LEU A 113 -0.04 14.50 -8.46
N GLU A 114 -0.26 13.33 -9.07
CA GLU A 114 -1.10 12.28 -8.49
C GLU A 114 -0.40 11.66 -7.27
N VAL A 115 0.89 11.31 -7.41
CA VAL A 115 1.68 10.76 -6.29
C VAL A 115 1.68 11.71 -5.09
N LYS A 116 1.88 13.02 -5.29
CA LYS A 116 1.84 14.02 -4.21
C LYS A 116 0.54 13.99 -3.42
N LYS A 117 -0.60 13.85 -4.09
CA LYS A 117 -1.92 13.78 -3.43
C LYS A 117 -2.02 12.53 -2.57
N HIS A 118 -1.65 11.38 -3.13
CA HIS A 118 -1.68 10.10 -2.42
C HIS A 118 -0.71 10.09 -1.24
N THR A 119 0.53 10.53 -1.44
CA THR A 119 1.56 10.66 -0.38
C THR A 119 1.06 11.53 0.77
N LYS A 120 0.41 12.67 0.48
CA LYS A 120 -0.13 13.54 1.51
C LYS A 120 -1.19 12.84 2.36
N ASN A 121 -2.12 12.13 1.74
CA ASN A 121 -3.15 11.38 2.46
C ASN A 121 -2.53 10.27 3.33
N VAL A 122 -1.57 9.52 2.80
CA VAL A 122 -0.87 8.47 3.55
C VAL A 122 -0.11 9.05 4.74
N LEU A 123 0.56 10.20 4.58
CA LEU A 123 1.24 10.86 5.71
C LEU A 123 0.28 11.35 6.79
N LEU A 124 -0.90 11.85 6.42
CA LEU A 124 -1.95 12.21 7.40
C LEU A 124 -2.46 10.97 8.14
N GLY A 125 -2.60 9.84 7.44
CA GLY A 125 -2.89 8.53 8.05
C GLY A 125 -1.79 8.08 9.01
N LEU A 126 -0.53 8.07 8.56
CA LEU A 126 0.61 7.64 9.37
C LEU A 126 0.84 8.52 10.60
N SER A 127 0.71 9.85 10.48
CA SER A 127 0.74 10.75 11.63
C SER A 127 -0.31 10.34 12.67
N HIS A 128 -1.53 10.02 12.24
CA HIS A 128 -2.58 9.57 13.15
C HIS A 128 -2.26 8.20 13.80
N VAL A 129 -1.73 7.25 13.03
CA VAL A 129 -1.31 5.92 13.52
C VAL A 129 -0.20 6.04 14.55
N HIS A 130 0.86 6.78 14.23
CA HIS A 130 2.04 6.96 15.08
C HIS A 130 1.72 7.70 16.38
N ASN A 131 0.84 8.71 16.33
CA ASN A 131 0.36 9.43 17.50
C ASN A 131 -0.48 8.56 18.46
N ARG A 132 -0.92 7.36 18.04
CA ARG A 132 -1.57 6.35 18.90
C ARG A 132 -0.62 5.25 19.35
N GLY A 133 0.68 5.41 19.13
CA GLY A 133 1.68 4.44 19.54
C GLY A 133 1.57 3.11 18.79
N ILE A 134 1.13 3.17 17.53
CA ILE A 134 1.00 2.01 16.64
C ILE A 134 1.98 2.17 15.49
N ILE A 135 2.54 1.06 15.03
CA ILE A 135 3.38 0.94 13.84
C ILE A 135 2.64 0.06 12.85
N HIS A 136 2.54 0.48 11.58
CA HIS A 136 1.80 -0.28 10.57
C HIS A 136 2.56 -1.53 10.11
N CYS A 137 3.87 -1.40 9.88
CA CYS A 137 4.81 -2.45 9.48
C CYS A 137 4.65 -3.04 8.07
N ASP A 138 3.73 -2.52 7.24
CA ASP A 138 3.51 -3.05 5.88
C ASP A 138 2.93 -1.99 4.92
N ILE A 139 3.48 -0.77 4.99
CA ILE A 139 3.15 0.28 4.02
C ILE A 139 3.73 -0.09 2.65
N LYS A 140 2.85 -0.23 1.66
CA LYS A 140 3.18 -0.51 0.26
C LYS A 140 2.02 -0.08 -0.63
N PRO A 141 2.21 0.11 -1.95
CA PRO A 141 1.14 0.48 -2.87
C PRO A 141 -0.11 -0.44 -2.78
N GLY A 142 0.09 -1.74 -2.54
CA GLY A 142 -1.01 -2.71 -2.42
C GLY A 142 -1.90 -2.51 -1.19
N ASN A 143 -1.37 -1.88 -0.13
CA ASN A 143 -2.08 -1.59 1.12
C ASN A 143 -2.55 -0.13 1.21
N ILE A 144 -2.44 0.63 0.11
CA ILE A 144 -3.00 1.98 0.00
C ILE A 144 -4.16 1.90 -0.98
N LEU A 145 -5.38 2.02 -0.45
CA LEU A 145 -6.61 1.82 -1.21
C LEU A 145 -7.25 3.15 -1.61
N LEU A 146 -7.81 3.23 -2.81
CA LEU A 146 -8.50 4.39 -3.36
C LEU A 146 -10.01 4.28 -3.14
N VAL A 147 -10.55 5.17 -2.31
CA VAL A 147 -11.94 5.09 -1.86
C VAL A 147 -12.78 6.25 -2.38
N GLY A 148 -14.00 5.93 -2.84
CA GLY A 148 -14.97 6.91 -3.31
C GLY A 148 -14.65 7.46 -4.70
N THR A 149 -15.50 8.39 -5.17
CA THR A 149 -15.33 9.04 -6.48
C THR A 149 -14.14 10.00 -6.51
N ASP A 150 -13.74 10.52 -5.36
CA ASP A 150 -12.60 11.43 -5.23
C ASP A 150 -11.26 10.67 -5.10
N GLU A 151 -11.31 9.33 -5.12
CA GLU A 151 -10.16 8.43 -5.02
C GLU A 151 -9.23 8.78 -3.84
N ILE A 152 -9.82 8.97 -2.66
CA ILE A 152 -9.04 9.28 -1.46
C ILE A 152 -8.20 8.06 -1.10
N ALA A 153 -6.88 8.20 -1.17
CA ALA A 153 -5.95 7.20 -0.67
C ALA A 153 -6.10 7.00 0.85
N LYS A 154 -6.35 5.76 1.26
CA LYS A 154 -6.46 5.32 2.66
C LYS A 154 -5.54 4.14 2.94
N ILE A 155 -4.93 4.14 4.12
CA ILE A 155 -4.11 3.03 4.61
C ILE A 155 -5.02 1.86 5.01
N ALA A 156 -4.66 0.65 4.59
CA ALA A 156 -5.38 -0.59 4.83
C ALA A 156 -4.42 -1.71 5.30
N ASP A 157 -5.01 -2.83 5.74
CA ASP A 157 -4.29 -4.05 6.16
C ASP A 157 -3.38 -3.87 7.38
N PHE A 158 -4.00 -3.79 8.56
CA PHE A 158 -3.30 -3.69 9.84
C PHE A 158 -2.94 -5.08 10.42
N GLY A 159 -2.99 -6.15 9.60
CA GLY A 159 -2.72 -7.53 10.04
C GLY A 159 -1.28 -7.79 10.51
N LEU A 160 -0.35 -6.89 10.18
CA LEU A 160 1.04 -6.94 10.63
C LEU A 160 1.39 -5.85 11.65
N SER A 161 0.45 -4.97 11.97
CA SER A 161 0.65 -3.84 12.86
C SER A 161 0.96 -4.28 14.29
N MET A 162 1.63 -3.40 15.02
CA MET A 162 1.99 -3.66 16.41
C MET A 162 2.06 -2.35 17.21
N THR A 163 2.02 -2.45 18.53
CA THR A 163 2.23 -1.30 19.42
C THR A 163 3.72 -0.96 19.52
N LEU A 164 4.03 0.28 19.89
CA LEU A 164 5.41 0.69 20.19
C LEU A 164 6.06 -0.21 21.25
N GLU A 165 5.29 -0.61 22.27
CA GLU A 165 5.76 -1.52 23.31
C GLU A 165 6.17 -2.88 22.75
N GLN A 166 5.39 -3.44 21.84
CA GLN A 166 5.74 -4.68 21.14
C GLN A 166 6.96 -4.50 20.23
N GLY A 167 7.10 -3.33 19.60
CA GLY A 167 8.25 -3.02 18.75
C GLY A 167 9.57 -2.92 19.54
N ILE A 168 9.53 -2.38 20.75
CA ILE A 168 10.69 -2.31 21.67
C ILE A 168 11.08 -3.71 22.16
N ASN A 169 10.09 -4.56 22.45
CA ASN A 169 10.29 -5.92 22.97
C ASN A 169 10.26 -6.98 21.87
N CYS A 170 10.55 -6.60 20.61
CA CYS A 170 10.47 -7.50 19.48
C CYS A 170 11.52 -8.63 19.60
N GLU A 171 11.09 -9.88 19.39
CA GLU A 171 12.01 -11.02 19.42
C GLU A 171 13.02 -10.93 18.27
N GLN A 172 14.29 -11.22 18.58
CA GLN A 172 15.33 -11.27 17.54
C GLN A 172 14.99 -12.31 16.48
N GLY A 173 15.09 -11.91 15.21
CA GLY A 173 14.78 -12.75 14.06
C GLY A 173 13.33 -12.64 13.58
N LEU A 174 12.48 -11.84 14.24
CA LEU A 174 11.14 -11.56 13.75
C LEU A 174 11.18 -10.52 12.62
N ILE A 175 10.98 -11.01 11.40
CA ILE A 175 10.87 -10.20 10.17
C ILE A 175 9.38 -10.01 9.85
N ARG A 176 8.93 -8.74 9.78
CA ARG A 176 7.55 -8.34 9.45
C ARG A 176 7.53 -7.37 8.28
N GLY A 177 6.53 -7.55 7.42
CA GLY A 177 6.29 -6.71 6.27
C GLY A 177 6.76 -7.35 4.97
N THR A 178 6.56 -6.63 3.88
CA THR A 178 6.97 -7.07 2.55
C THR A 178 8.43 -6.71 2.32
N GLU A 179 9.29 -7.71 2.10
CA GLU A 179 10.76 -7.61 2.09
C GLU A 179 11.31 -6.33 1.44
N ARG A 180 10.89 -6.04 0.20
CA ARG A 180 11.36 -4.88 -0.58
C ARG A 180 10.92 -3.49 -0.08
N TYR A 181 10.13 -3.42 0.99
CA TYR A 181 9.75 -2.16 1.67
C TYR A 181 10.26 -2.11 3.10
N MET A 182 10.93 -3.16 3.59
CA MET A 182 11.42 -3.23 4.96
C MET A 182 12.53 -2.23 5.20
N ALA A 183 12.56 -1.69 6.43
CA ALA A 183 13.59 -0.77 6.85
C ALA A 183 14.88 -1.51 7.25
N PRO A 184 16.07 -0.89 7.07
CA PRO A 184 17.35 -1.50 7.39
C PRO A 184 17.44 -2.00 8.83
N GLU A 185 16.94 -1.21 9.78
CA GLU A 185 16.93 -1.57 11.21
C GLU A 185 16.05 -2.79 11.52
N SER A 186 14.95 -2.98 10.78
CA SER A 186 14.08 -4.15 10.93
C SER A 186 14.72 -5.40 10.36
N VAL A 187 15.46 -5.27 9.25
CA VAL A 187 16.18 -6.38 8.62
C VAL A 187 17.40 -6.81 9.44
N LEU A 188 18.19 -5.85 9.91
CA LEU A 188 19.46 -6.12 10.58
C LEU A 188 19.29 -6.48 12.06
N ASN A 189 18.38 -5.80 12.74
CA ASN A 189 18.29 -5.85 14.21
C ASN A 189 16.92 -6.29 14.73
N SER A 190 15.93 -6.52 13.85
CA SER A 190 14.53 -6.73 14.25
C SER A 190 13.96 -5.57 15.08
N GLU A 191 14.44 -4.35 14.83
CA GLU A 191 13.98 -3.14 15.50
C GLU A 191 12.78 -2.54 14.76
N TYR A 192 11.72 -2.21 15.51
CA TYR A 192 10.49 -1.62 14.97
C TYR A 192 10.12 -0.36 15.75
N GLY A 193 10.08 0.75 15.03
CA GLY A 193 9.56 2.04 15.48
C GLY A 193 8.78 2.73 14.34
N PRO A 194 8.13 3.87 14.59
CA PRO A 194 7.37 4.62 13.56
C PRO A 194 8.18 4.91 12.29
N GLN A 195 9.51 4.99 12.42
CA GLN A 195 10.45 5.25 11.35
C GLN A 195 10.40 4.18 10.26
N VAL A 196 10.05 2.93 10.59
CA VAL A 196 9.99 1.83 9.59
C VAL A 196 8.90 2.10 8.56
N ASP A 197 7.76 2.67 8.98
CA ASP A 197 6.67 3.05 8.08
C ASP A 197 7.08 4.22 7.17
N ILE A 198 7.94 5.12 7.65
CA ILE A 198 8.47 6.23 6.85
C ILE A 198 9.41 5.73 5.77
N TRP A 199 10.26 4.75 6.08
CA TRP A 199 11.09 4.09 5.08
C TRP A 199 10.24 3.40 4.02
N ALA A 200 9.26 2.61 4.45
CA ALA A 200 8.33 1.91 3.57
C ALA A 200 7.51 2.88 2.69
N LEU A 201 7.10 4.04 3.23
CA LEU A 201 6.52 5.14 2.46
C LEU A 201 7.51 5.68 1.41
N GLY A 202 8.78 5.86 1.75
CA GLY A 202 9.82 6.28 0.81
C GLY A 202 9.95 5.32 -0.38
N CYS A 203 10.02 4.02 -0.10
CA CYS A 203 10.02 2.96 -1.13
C CYS A 203 8.75 3.02 -1.99
N THR A 204 7.59 3.21 -1.35
CA THR A 204 6.29 3.34 -2.03
C THR A 204 6.26 4.55 -2.97
N VAL A 205 6.68 5.72 -2.50
CA VAL A 205 6.70 6.95 -3.32
C VAL A 205 7.67 6.83 -4.49
N TYR A 206 8.84 6.21 -4.28
CA TYR A 206 9.77 5.93 -5.36
C TYR A 206 9.10 5.10 -6.45
N GLU A 207 8.52 3.96 -6.09
CA GLU A 207 7.89 3.03 -7.04
C GLU A 207 6.70 3.64 -7.77
N LEU A 208 5.89 4.43 -7.08
CA LEU A 208 4.79 5.15 -7.71
C LEU A 208 5.28 6.18 -8.73
N LEU A 209 6.43 6.82 -8.53
CA LEU A 209 6.98 7.79 -9.47
C LEU A 209 7.74 7.15 -10.64
N THR A 210 8.44 6.04 -10.39
CA THR A 210 9.32 5.42 -11.39
C THR A 210 8.65 4.30 -12.15
N GLY A 211 7.59 3.70 -11.59
CA GLY A 211 6.97 2.48 -12.09
C GLY A 211 7.74 1.20 -11.73
N THR A 212 8.86 1.33 -11.02
CA THR A 212 9.72 0.20 -10.65
C THR A 212 10.07 0.24 -9.17
N PRO A 213 10.14 -0.92 -8.51
CA PRO A 213 10.73 -1.05 -7.19
C PRO A 213 12.04 -0.30 -6.98
N LEU A 214 12.26 0.22 -5.77
CA LEU A 214 13.59 0.72 -5.36
C LEU A 214 14.59 -0.43 -5.16
N TRP A 215 14.11 -1.51 -4.54
CA TRP A 215 14.89 -2.71 -4.27
C TRP A 215 14.31 -3.85 -5.10
N GLU A 216 15.09 -4.34 -6.07
CA GLU A 216 14.78 -5.51 -6.90
C GLU A 216 15.76 -6.64 -6.57
N SER A 217 15.23 -7.87 -6.58
CA SER A 217 16.03 -9.08 -6.71
C SER A 217 16.21 -9.30 -8.20
N ASP A 218 17.45 -9.39 -8.68
CA ASP A 218 17.70 -9.79 -10.07
C ASP A 218 17.25 -11.25 -10.22
N SER A 219 16.07 -11.46 -10.81
CA SER A 219 15.42 -12.78 -10.89
C SER A 219 16.06 -13.70 -11.96
N GLY A 220 17.38 -13.62 -12.14
CA GLY A 220 18.11 -14.28 -13.22
C GLY A 220 18.97 -15.48 -12.81
N SER A 221 19.39 -15.59 -11.55
CA SER A 221 20.25 -16.70 -11.12
C SER A 221 20.04 -17.01 -9.64
N GLU A 222 19.47 -18.18 -9.36
CA GLU A 222 19.28 -18.75 -8.01
C GLU A 222 20.61 -19.05 -7.27
N GLU A 223 21.76 -18.70 -7.85
CA GLU A 223 23.09 -19.10 -7.37
C GLU A 223 23.89 -17.97 -6.67
N ASP A 224 23.44 -16.72 -6.71
CA ASP A 224 24.19 -15.61 -6.08
C ASP A 224 23.55 -15.14 -4.77
N ALA A 225 24.11 -15.58 -3.64
CA ALA A 225 23.68 -15.16 -2.31
C ALA A 225 23.82 -13.64 -2.06
N GLY A 226 24.56 -12.93 -2.92
CA GLY A 226 24.71 -11.47 -2.92
C GLY A 226 23.51 -10.70 -3.48
N ASP A 227 22.57 -11.37 -4.17
CA ASP A 227 21.39 -10.73 -4.78
C ASP A 227 20.13 -10.73 -3.90
N ASN A 228 20.29 -11.07 -2.61
CA ASN A 228 19.19 -11.00 -1.66
C ASN A 228 18.77 -9.54 -1.41
N VAL A 229 17.49 -9.22 -1.69
CA VAL A 229 16.91 -7.89 -1.48
C VAL A 229 17.11 -7.36 -0.05
N LEU A 230 17.07 -8.24 0.96
CA LEU A 230 17.29 -7.88 2.36
C LEU A 230 18.74 -7.47 2.61
N TYR A 231 19.70 -8.13 1.95
CA TYR A 231 21.10 -7.73 2.00
C TYR A 231 21.31 -6.34 1.40
N LYS A 232 20.72 -6.07 0.22
CA LYS A 232 20.75 -4.74 -0.42
C LYS A 232 20.15 -3.67 0.52
N ILE A 233 18.99 -3.94 1.12
CA ILE A 233 18.35 -3.06 2.09
C ILE A 233 19.21 -2.83 3.34
N GLY A 234 19.95 -3.83 3.81
CA GLY A 234 20.83 -3.71 4.97
C GLY A 234 22.08 -2.88 4.66
N PHE A 235 22.73 -3.13 3.52
CA PHE A 235 24.12 -2.72 3.30
C PHE A 235 24.37 -1.79 2.11
N GLU A 236 23.44 -1.64 1.16
CA GLU A 236 23.56 -0.70 0.05
C GLU A 236 22.87 0.64 0.32
N GLU A 237 23.36 1.69 -0.34
CA GLU A 237 22.71 3.01 -0.32
C GLU A 237 21.58 3.09 -1.37
N PRO A 238 20.43 3.69 -1.02
CA PRO A 238 19.34 3.95 -1.97
C PRO A 238 19.82 4.76 -3.18
N LYS A 239 19.53 4.27 -4.39
CA LYS A 239 19.91 4.93 -5.64
C LYS A 239 18.70 5.67 -6.22
N PHE A 240 18.84 6.99 -6.38
CA PHE A 240 17.78 7.87 -6.91
C PHE A 240 18.08 8.41 -8.31
N GLN A 241 19.12 7.92 -8.98
CA GLN A 241 19.42 8.33 -10.36
C GLN A 241 18.34 7.80 -11.32
N ASN A 242 17.25 8.55 -11.46
CA ASN A 242 16.17 8.26 -12.39
C ASN A 242 15.66 9.58 -12.98
N SER A 243 15.60 9.66 -14.31
CA SER A 243 15.17 10.86 -15.04
C SER A 243 13.73 11.28 -14.77
N LYS A 244 12.91 10.38 -14.21
CA LYS A 244 11.51 10.64 -13.82
C LYS A 244 11.38 11.36 -12.47
N LEU A 245 12.43 11.37 -11.65
CA LEU A 245 12.38 12.00 -10.33
C LEU A 245 12.80 13.46 -10.41
N SER A 246 11.87 14.37 -10.13
CA SER A 246 12.21 15.79 -9.96
C SER A 246 13.16 16.01 -8.77
N ASN A 247 13.92 17.10 -8.77
CA ASN A 247 14.83 17.43 -7.66
C ASN A 247 14.10 17.50 -6.31
N VAL A 248 12.85 17.96 -6.30
CA VAL A 248 12.03 18.07 -5.08
C VAL A 248 11.56 16.69 -4.60
N ALA A 249 11.23 15.77 -5.53
CA ALA A 249 10.93 14.38 -5.20
C ALA A 249 12.16 13.65 -4.65
N GLN A 250 13.34 13.87 -5.26
CA GLN A 250 14.58 13.29 -4.76
C GLN A 250 14.94 13.80 -3.35
N ASP A 251 14.76 15.09 -3.05
CA ASP A 251 14.96 15.61 -1.70
C ASP A 251 13.98 14.98 -0.69
N PHE A 252 12.70 14.82 -1.07
CA PHE A 252 11.71 14.13 -0.23
C PHE A 252 12.15 12.68 0.08
N LEU A 253 12.53 11.93 -0.95
CA LEU A 253 13.00 10.54 -0.80
C LEU A 253 14.25 10.45 0.10
N LYS A 254 15.18 11.40 0.01
CA LYS A 254 16.35 11.47 0.89
C LYS A 254 15.99 11.72 2.35
N ARG A 255 14.83 12.31 2.66
CA ARG A 255 14.34 12.45 4.05
C ARG A 255 13.68 11.16 4.57
N CYS A 256 13.05 10.39 3.69
CA CYS A 256 12.41 9.12 4.03
C CYS A 256 13.41 7.97 4.15
N LEU A 257 14.39 7.89 3.23
CA LEU A 257 15.26 6.72 3.06
C LEU A 257 16.64 6.93 3.72
N VAL A 258 16.62 7.39 4.96
CA VAL A 258 17.82 7.54 5.79
C VAL A 258 18.04 6.25 6.58
N LYS A 259 19.24 5.65 6.48
CA LYS A 259 19.60 4.39 7.15
C LYS A 259 19.48 4.47 8.67
N ASN A 260 20.01 5.53 9.28
CA ASN A 260 19.84 5.75 10.71
C ASN A 260 18.38 6.19 10.97
N PRO A 261 17.55 5.38 11.66
CA PRO A 261 16.15 5.72 11.90
C PRO A 261 15.99 7.02 12.70
N SER A 262 16.89 7.33 13.63
CA SER A 262 16.80 8.55 14.45
C SER A 262 17.00 9.83 13.63
N SER A 263 17.64 9.75 12.47
CA SER A 263 17.84 10.87 11.54
C SER A 263 16.74 10.96 10.47
N ARG A 264 15.87 9.94 10.38
CA ARG A 264 14.77 9.88 9.43
C ARG A 264 13.65 10.82 9.87
N TRP A 265 13.08 11.56 8.92
CA TRP A 265 12.00 12.50 9.25
C TRP A 265 10.74 11.77 9.69
N THR A 266 9.94 12.40 10.55
CA THR A 266 8.63 11.86 10.95
C THR A 266 7.56 12.17 9.90
N ALA A 267 6.39 11.54 10.03
CA ALA A 267 5.23 11.86 9.17
C ALA A 267 4.87 13.36 9.22
N ASP A 268 4.86 13.95 10.43
CA ASP A 268 4.54 15.37 10.62
C ASP A 268 5.57 16.32 10.00
N MET A 269 6.85 15.96 10.06
CA MET A 269 7.90 16.73 9.38
C MET A 269 7.72 16.67 7.86
N LEU A 270 7.44 15.48 7.32
CA LEU A 270 7.25 15.25 5.89
C LEU A 270 6.00 15.93 5.33
N LEU A 271 4.93 16.10 6.12
CA LEU A 271 3.73 16.85 5.74
C LEU A 271 4.03 18.31 5.37
N ASN A 272 5.12 18.86 5.90
CA ASN A 272 5.57 20.24 5.63
C ASN A 272 6.63 20.31 4.51
N HIS A 273 6.98 19.19 3.89
CA HIS A 273 8.01 19.15 2.85
C HIS A 273 7.53 19.81 1.54
N PRO A 274 8.39 20.57 0.82
CA PRO A 274 8.04 21.24 -0.43
C PRO A 274 7.45 20.34 -1.52
N PHE A 275 7.78 19.04 -1.50
CA PHE A 275 7.19 18.04 -2.40
C PHE A 275 5.67 18.02 -2.33
N LEU A 276 5.07 18.23 -1.15
CA LEU A 276 3.61 18.18 -0.97
C LEU A 276 2.94 19.56 -1.13
N LEU A 277 3.73 20.61 -1.34
CA LEU A 277 3.20 21.95 -1.57
C LEU A 277 2.78 22.06 -3.04
N ASN A 278 1.52 22.41 -3.26
CA ASN A 278 1.01 22.71 -4.58
C ASN A 278 1.72 23.96 -5.13
N SER A 279 2.39 23.83 -6.28
CA SER A 279 2.98 24.97 -7.01
C SER A 279 1.94 25.94 -7.59
N SER A 280 0.64 25.70 -7.38
CA SER A 280 -0.48 26.46 -7.94
C SER A 280 -0.66 27.89 -7.38
N LYS A 281 0.18 28.35 -6.44
CA LYS A 281 0.06 29.71 -5.86
C LYS A 281 1.01 30.76 -6.43
N VAL A 282 1.77 30.46 -7.49
CA VAL A 282 2.76 31.41 -8.06
C VAL A 282 2.32 32.04 -9.39
N ALA A 283 1.16 31.67 -9.95
CA ALA A 283 0.73 32.18 -11.27
C ALA A 283 -0.18 33.44 -11.25
N ASP A 284 -0.69 33.89 -10.11
CA ASP A 284 -1.69 34.98 -10.05
C ASP A 284 -1.12 36.39 -9.80
N THR A 285 0.20 36.58 -9.87
CA THR A 285 0.81 37.93 -9.71
C THR A 285 1.60 38.44 -10.93
N ALA A 286 1.57 37.73 -12.06
CA ALA A 286 2.24 38.24 -13.26
C ALA A 286 1.48 37.91 -14.55
N LYS A 287 0.62 38.84 -14.98
CA LYS A 287 0.50 39.40 -16.35
C LYS A 287 -0.92 39.88 -16.66
N THR A 288 -1.27 41.05 -16.15
CA THR A 288 -2.15 41.98 -16.85
C THR A 288 -1.37 42.56 -18.03
N SER A 289 -1.66 42.13 -19.27
CA SER A 289 -1.39 42.89 -20.51
C SER A 289 -1.99 42.22 -21.75
N LYS A 290 -3.00 42.89 -22.31
CA LYS A 290 -3.72 42.77 -23.59
C LYS A 290 -2.93 42.18 -24.79
N LYS A 291 -3.58 41.36 -25.64
CA LYS A 291 -4.18 41.78 -26.94
C LYS A 291 -4.73 40.59 -27.76
N GLN A 292 -5.81 40.90 -28.49
CA GLN A 292 -6.57 40.10 -29.47
C GLN A 292 -5.83 39.87 -30.81
N SER A 293 -6.19 38.77 -31.48
CA SER A 293 -6.45 38.58 -32.94
C SER A 293 -6.20 37.09 -33.24
N GLY A 294 -7.13 36.24 -33.68
CA GLY A 294 -8.05 36.37 -34.81
C GLY A 294 -7.44 35.66 -36.02
N TYR A 295 -7.94 34.48 -36.43
CA TYR A 295 -8.06 33.99 -37.82
C TYR A 295 -8.84 32.66 -37.90
N LEU A 296 -9.82 32.66 -38.81
CA LEU A 296 -10.57 31.56 -39.45
C LEU A 296 -9.62 30.46 -40.03
N SER A 297 -9.96 29.22 -40.41
CA SER A 297 -11.16 28.65 -41.09
C SER A 297 -10.98 27.14 -41.39
N VAL A 298 -12.12 26.41 -41.46
CA VAL A 298 -12.53 25.42 -42.50
C VAL A 298 -12.01 23.96 -42.51
N LEU A 299 -12.93 23.06 -42.13
CA LEU A 299 -13.45 21.83 -42.80
C LEU A 299 -12.53 20.91 -43.66
N ARG A 300 -12.46 19.61 -43.30
CA ARG A 300 -13.18 18.46 -43.92
C ARG A 300 -12.56 17.12 -43.49
N ARG A 301 -13.40 16.12 -43.15
CA ARG A 301 -13.10 14.67 -43.21
C ARG A 301 -13.40 14.17 -44.65
N PRO A 302 -12.94 12.97 -45.13
CA PRO A 302 -13.60 11.71 -44.73
C PRO A 302 -12.75 10.39 -44.83
N ASN A 303 -13.33 9.33 -44.26
CA ASN A 303 -13.23 7.90 -44.60
C ASN A 303 -12.02 7.03 -44.17
N GLY A 304 -12.35 5.90 -43.52
CA GLY A 304 -11.49 4.72 -43.37
C GLY A 304 -12.10 3.67 -42.42
N ASN A 305 -12.39 2.47 -42.93
CA ASN A 305 -13.20 1.39 -42.32
C ASN A 305 -12.59 0.66 -41.10
N LEU A 306 -13.49 -0.03 -40.37
CA LEU A 306 -13.25 -1.00 -39.30
C LEU A 306 -12.37 -2.20 -39.72
N VAL A 307 -11.61 -2.75 -38.76
CA VAL A 307 -11.23 -4.17 -38.71
C VAL A 307 -11.31 -4.68 -37.26
N PHE A 308 -12.15 -5.69 -37.02
CA PHE A 308 -12.13 -6.54 -35.83
C PHE A 308 -11.16 -7.72 -36.04
N LYS A 309 -10.35 -8.06 -35.02
CA LYS A 309 -9.67 -9.36 -34.94
C LYS A 309 -9.90 -10.01 -33.57
N LYS A 310 -10.28 -11.30 -33.61
CA LYS A 310 -10.47 -12.21 -32.48
C LYS A 310 -9.13 -12.78 -31.97
N GLN A 311 -9.17 -13.22 -30.71
CA GLN A 311 -8.13 -13.82 -29.84
C GLN A 311 -7.40 -15.06 -30.40
N PRO A 312 -6.36 -15.54 -29.70
CA PRO A 312 -6.53 -16.82 -28.99
C PRO A 312 -5.92 -16.88 -27.57
N HIS A 313 -6.43 -17.88 -26.83
CA HIS A 313 -6.12 -18.33 -25.46
C HIS A 313 -4.67 -18.76 -25.21
N GLN A 314 -4.20 -18.66 -23.96
CA GLN A 314 -3.23 -19.57 -23.29
C GLN A 314 -3.26 -19.34 -21.76
N LYS A 315 -3.86 -20.26 -21.00
CA LYS A 315 -3.26 -21.33 -20.17
C LYS A 315 -2.70 -20.86 -18.82
N ILE A 316 -3.47 -21.18 -17.79
CA ILE A 316 -3.17 -21.10 -16.35
C ILE A 316 -2.18 -22.23 -16.00
N ALA A 317 -1.09 -21.89 -15.31
CA ALA A 317 -0.22 -22.85 -14.64
C ALA A 317 -0.33 -22.65 -13.12
N VAL A 318 -0.77 -23.71 -12.44
CA VAL A 318 -0.80 -23.85 -10.99
C VAL A 318 0.52 -24.45 -10.57
N MET A 319 1.19 -23.91 -9.55
CA MET A 319 2.25 -24.63 -8.85
C MET A 319 2.12 -24.49 -7.33
N HIS A 320 1.97 -25.66 -6.72
CA HIS A 320 1.96 -25.92 -5.27
C HIS A 320 3.34 -25.62 -4.65
N GLY A 321 3.31 -25.21 -3.38
CA GLY A 321 4.45 -24.66 -2.68
C GLY A 321 5.57 -25.62 -2.29
N LEU A 322 6.60 -25.04 -1.68
CA LEU A 322 7.61 -25.75 -0.90
C LEU A 322 8.02 -24.92 0.32
N LYS A 323 8.07 -25.62 1.45
CA LYS A 323 8.73 -25.22 2.70
C LYS A 323 10.23 -25.15 2.46
N PHE A 324 10.91 -24.13 2.98
CA PHE A 324 12.34 -24.23 3.26
C PHE A 324 12.67 -23.79 4.68
N VAL A 325 13.26 -24.75 5.40
CA VAL A 325 13.90 -24.63 6.71
C VAL A 325 15.33 -24.15 6.45
N ILE A 326 15.71 -22.97 6.93
CA ILE A 326 17.11 -22.52 6.90
C ILE A 326 17.80 -23.04 8.16
N ARG A 327 18.74 -23.96 7.94
CA ARG A 327 19.64 -24.55 8.93
C ARG A 327 20.98 -23.85 8.79
N LEU A 328 21.33 -22.95 9.72
CA LEU A 328 22.65 -22.33 9.77
C LEU A 328 23.70 -23.37 10.16
N LYS A 329 24.65 -23.65 9.26
CA LYS A 329 25.90 -24.37 9.56
C LYS A 329 26.99 -23.34 9.89
N ASN A 330 27.43 -23.34 11.13
CA ASN A 330 28.68 -22.72 11.57
C ASN A 330 29.87 -23.65 11.25
N ILE A 331 30.85 -23.12 10.52
CA ILE A 331 32.23 -23.59 10.27
C ILE A 331 33.00 -22.27 10.06
N GLU A 332 34.11 -21.90 10.71
CA GLU A 332 35.08 -22.57 11.56
C GLU A 332 35.94 -21.54 12.33
N ARG A 333 36.42 -21.97 13.50
CA ARG A 333 37.74 -21.75 14.16
C ARG A 333 38.64 -20.57 13.78
N CYS A 334 39.03 -19.84 14.83
CA CYS A 334 40.39 -19.42 15.23
C CYS A 334 40.29 -19.21 16.77
N THR A 335 41.08 -19.76 17.69
CA THR A 335 42.36 -20.49 17.77
C THR A 335 42.29 -21.45 18.95
#